data_AF-A0A8J7I418-F1
#
_entry.id   AF-A0A8J7I418-F1
#
_cell.length_a   1.000
_cell.length_b   1.000
_cell.length_c   1.000
_cell.angle_alpha   90.00
_cell.angle_beta   90.00
_cell.angle_gamma   90.00
#
_symmetry.space_group_name_H-M   'P 1'
#
loop_
_entity.id
_entity.type
_entity.pdbx_description
1 polymer ?
#
loop_
_entity_poly.entity_id
_entity_poly.type
_entity_poly.pdbx_seq_one_letter_code
_entity_poly.pdbx_strand_id
1 'polypeptide(L)'
;MANQREIHELENQVDKFSETLATARKMQQDWLNYGLNFIHLYVEDVDGDWLETWEDGEIIGNSLLDSIKEFLVSDDRVALRVRQHLKERSLFDLAVNLEEYWRIYKADERLSAVRNLLASNVSREVDDDFLDLADSLLAKLAEVL
;
A
#
# COMPACT_ATOMS: atom_id res chain seq x y z
N MET A 1 37.83 14.72 -22.27
CA MET A 1 36.64 15.57 -22.46
C MET A 1 35.45 15.11 -21.59
N ALA A 2 35.69 14.51 -20.42
CA ALA A 2 34.64 14.03 -19.50
C ALA A 2 34.23 15.09 -18.45
N ASN A 3 35.20 15.86 -17.93
CA ASN A 3 34.96 16.86 -16.88
C ASN A 3 33.97 17.98 -17.27
N GLN A 4 33.81 18.30 -18.56
CA GLN A 4 32.87 19.36 -18.98
C GLN A 4 31.39 18.91 -18.90
N ARG A 5 31.11 17.61 -18.96
CA ARG A 5 29.74 17.09 -18.85
C ARG A 5 29.27 17.01 -17.40
N GLU A 6 30.17 16.60 -16.50
CA GLU A 6 29.89 16.52 -15.06
C GLU A 6 29.64 17.90 -14.43
N ILE A 7 30.37 18.94 -14.87
CA ILE A 7 30.16 20.32 -14.39
C ILE A 7 28.78 20.85 -14.81
N HIS A 8 28.35 20.60 -16.05
CA HIS A 8 27.03 21.02 -16.54
C HIS A 8 25.86 20.30 -15.82
N GLU A 9 26.05 19.03 -15.45
CA GLU A 9 25.04 18.27 -14.72
C GLU A 9 24.92 18.74 -13.26
N LEU A 10 26.04 19.07 -12.63
CA LEU A 10 26.07 19.66 -11.29
C LEU A 10 25.43 21.07 -11.26
N GLU A 11 25.72 21.90 -12.26
CA GLU A 11 25.11 23.24 -12.40
C GLU A 11 23.59 23.15 -12.54
N ASN A 12 23.08 22.25 -13.40
CA ASN A 12 21.64 22.04 -13.56
C ASN A 12 20.95 21.53 -12.28
N GLN A 13 21.62 20.69 -11.48
CA GLN A 13 21.08 20.24 -10.19
C GLN A 13 21.02 21.37 -9.16
N VAL A 14 22.05 22.21 -9.10
CA VAL A 14 22.09 23.38 -8.20
C VAL A 14 21.03 24.41 -8.58
N ASP A 15 20.83 24.64 -9.88
CA ASP A 15 19.80 25.55 -10.37
C ASP A 15 18.40 25.04 -10.05
N LYS A 16 18.13 23.76 -10.33
CA LYS A 16 16.85 23.12 -9.98
C LYS A 16 16.60 23.14 -8.47
N PHE A 17 17.63 22.85 -7.66
CA PHE A 17 17.52 22.91 -6.21
C PHE A 17 17.23 24.34 -5.71
N SER A 18 17.89 25.34 -6.29
CA SER A 18 17.69 26.76 -5.95
C SER A 18 16.27 27.22 -6.32
N GLU A 19 15.77 26.80 -7.47
CA GLU A 19 14.40 27.05 -7.93
C GLU A 19 13.37 26.41 -6.98
N THR A 20 13.59 25.14 -6.61
CA THR A 20 12.71 24.41 -5.68
C THR A 20 12.70 25.08 -4.30
N LEU A 21 13.87 25.52 -3.82
CA LEU A 21 14.02 26.19 -2.53
C LEU A 21 13.39 27.59 -2.53
N ALA A 22 13.53 28.35 -3.62
CA ALA A 22 12.86 29.64 -3.78
C ALA A 22 11.33 29.48 -3.78
N THR A 23 10.84 28.44 -4.45
CA THR A 23 9.41 28.11 -4.51
C THR A 23 8.87 27.73 -3.13
N ALA A 24 9.56 26.84 -2.40
CA ALA A 24 9.19 26.46 -1.04
C ALA A 24 9.19 27.66 -0.08
N ARG A 25 10.19 28.55 -0.17
CA ARG A 25 10.27 29.76 0.66
C ARG A 25 9.13 30.73 0.36
N LYS A 26 8.75 30.87 -0.91
CA LYS A 26 7.60 31.67 -1.32
C LYS A 26 6.30 31.08 -0.76
N MET A 27 6.13 29.77 -0.85
CA MET A 27 4.98 29.06 -0.28
C MET A 27 4.87 29.25 1.25
N GLN A 28 6.00 29.18 1.97
CA GLN A 28 6.03 29.48 3.42
C GLN A 28 5.62 30.93 3.72
N GLN A 29 6.09 31.89 2.92
CA GLN A 29 5.74 33.29 3.10
C GLN A 29 4.26 33.56 2.81
N ASP A 30 3.73 32.93 1.76
CA ASP A 30 2.32 33.05 1.39
C ASP A 30 1.41 32.39 2.43
N TRP A 31 1.86 31.31 3.08
CA TRP A 31 1.19 30.74 4.25
C TRP A 31 1.09 31.71 5.42
N LEU A 32 2.21 32.36 5.77
CA LEU A 32 2.25 33.34 6.85
C LEU A 32 1.36 34.56 6.55
N ASN A 33 1.24 34.93 5.28
CA ASN A 33 0.49 36.11 4.86
C ASN A 33 -1.02 35.84 4.67
N TYR A 34 -1.40 34.69 4.14
CA TYR A 34 -2.76 34.43 3.64
C TYR A 34 -3.48 33.24 4.31
N GLY A 35 -2.88 32.57 5.31
CA GLY A 35 -3.53 31.48 6.05
C GLY A 35 -3.72 30.23 5.18
N LEU A 36 -4.81 29.46 5.29
CA LEU A 36 -5.05 28.28 4.43
C LEU A 36 -5.54 28.61 3.01
N ASN A 37 -5.76 29.90 2.72
CA ASN A 37 -6.49 30.34 1.54
C ASN A 37 -5.60 30.49 0.28
N PHE A 38 -4.39 29.94 0.27
CA PHE A 38 -3.43 30.06 -0.85
C PHE A 38 -3.00 28.70 -1.44
N ILE A 39 -3.51 27.58 -0.90
CA ILE A 39 -3.19 26.21 -1.37
C ILE A 39 -3.52 26.04 -2.85
N HIS A 40 -4.56 26.73 -3.33
CA HIS A 40 -4.99 26.75 -4.74
C HIS A 40 -3.96 27.34 -5.72
N LEU A 41 -2.90 28.01 -5.24
CA LEU A 41 -1.82 28.56 -6.08
C LEU A 41 -0.69 27.57 -6.35
N TYR A 42 -0.63 26.45 -5.61
CA TYR A 42 0.49 25.51 -5.60
C TYR A 42 0.10 24.06 -5.86
N VAL A 43 -1.19 23.77 -6.00
CA VAL A 43 -1.71 22.46 -6.38
C VAL A 43 -2.17 22.56 -7.83
N GLU A 44 -1.51 21.83 -8.73
CA GLU A 44 -1.74 21.89 -10.18
C GLU A 44 -3.08 21.28 -10.63
N ASP A 45 -3.76 20.53 -9.77
CA ASP A 45 -4.95 19.74 -10.15
C ASP A 45 -6.04 19.77 -9.06
N VAL A 46 -6.34 20.96 -8.53
CA VAL A 46 -7.46 21.13 -7.56
C VAL A 46 -8.82 20.92 -8.23
N ASP A 47 -8.89 21.21 -9.53
CA ASP A 47 -10.07 21.05 -10.40
C ASP A 47 -10.13 19.66 -11.08
N GLY A 48 -9.15 18.79 -10.85
CA GLY A 48 -9.17 17.43 -11.36
C GLY A 48 -10.22 16.58 -10.65
N ASP A 49 -10.64 15.49 -11.29
CA ASP A 49 -11.64 14.55 -10.76
C ASP A 49 -11.16 13.78 -9.53
N TRP A 50 -10.07 14.20 -8.86
CA TRP A 50 -9.48 13.51 -7.72
C TRP A 50 -10.51 13.30 -6.61
N LEU A 51 -11.33 14.30 -6.28
CA LEU A 51 -12.39 14.14 -5.28
C LEU A 51 -13.47 13.13 -5.73
N GLU A 52 -13.74 13.04 -7.03
CA GLU A 52 -14.69 12.06 -7.59
C GLU A 52 -14.09 10.65 -7.70
N THR A 53 -12.77 10.52 -7.93
CA THR A 53 -12.06 9.23 -7.96
C THR A 53 -11.59 8.75 -6.59
N TRP A 54 -11.65 9.59 -5.56
CA TRP A 54 -11.30 9.19 -4.19
C TRP A 54 -12.24 8.11 -3.66
N GLU A 55 -13.51 8.13 -4.06
CA GLU A 55 -14.49 7.10 -3.70
C GLU A 55 -14.29 5.81 -4.53
N ASP A 56 -13.85 5.91 -5.78
CA ASP A 56 -13.58 4.73 -6.64
C ASP A 56 -12.46 3.83 -6.07
N GLY A 57 -11.45 4.43 -5.44
CA GLY A 57 -10.41 3.70 -4.71
C GLY A 57 -10.94 2.93 -3.50
N GLU A 58 -11.99 3.45 -2.86
CA GLU A 58 -12.62 2.91 -1.64
C GLU A 58 -13.70 1.87 -1.97
N ILE A 59 -14.48 2.05 -3.04
CA ILE A 59 -15.55 1.11 -3.48
C ILE A 59 -14.95 -0.25 -3.89
N ILE A 60 -13.85 -0.26 -4.65
CA ILE A 60 -13.20 -1.51 -5.06
C ILE A 60 -12.54 -2.20 -3.85
N GLY A 61 -11.98 -1.42 -2.92
CA GLY A 61 -11.29 -1.92 -1.73
C GLY A 61 -12.25 -2.52 -0.72
N ASN A 62 -13.42 -1.89 -0.57
CA ASN A 62 -14.50 -2.39 0.26
C ASN A 62 -15.07 -3.70 -0.28
N SER A 63 -15.26 -3.84 -1.60
CA SER A 63 -15.75 -5.10 -2.18
C SER A 63 -14.76 -6.26 -1.99
N LEU A 64 -13.47 -6.00 -2.21
CA LEU A 64 -12.38 -6.98 -2.06
C LEU A 64 -12.24 -7.40 -0.60
N LEU A 65 -12.24 -6.41 0.30
CA LEU A 65 -12.16 -6.63 1.74
C LEU A 65 -13.36 -7.42 2.26
N ASP A 66 -14.56 -7.13 1.77
CA ASP A 66 -15.78 -7.80 2.21
C ASP A 66 -15.82 -9.26 1.73
N SER A 67 -15.38 -9.55 0.50
CA SER A 67 -15.18 -10.93 0.02
C SER A 67 -14.14 -11.70 0.85
N ILE A 68 -13.02 -11.05 1.21
CA ILE A 68 -12.00 -11.65 2.08
C ILE A 68 -12.56 -11.92 3.48
N LYS A 69 -13.32 -10.99 4.06
CA LYS A 69 -13.97 -11.18 5.36
C LYS A 69 -14.97 -12.33 5.32
N GLU A 70 -15.83 -12.38 4.30
CA GLU A 70 -16.83 -13.43 4.14
C GLU A 70 -16.15 -14.81 4.05
N PHE A 71 -15.09 -14.91 3.24
CA PHE A 71 -14.27 -16.12 3.17
C PHE A 71 -13.67 -16.50 4.53
N LEU A 72 -13.03 -15.56 5.24
CA LEU A 72 -12.38 -15.85 6.52
C LEU A 72 -13.37 -16.26 7.63
N VAL A 73 -14.63 -15.82 7.55
CA VAL A 73 -15.70 -16.22 8.49
C VAL A 73 -16.37 -17.54 8.06
N SER A 74 -16.32 -17.90 6.78
CA SER A 74 -16.93 -19.11 6.23
C SER A 74 -16.38 -20.42 6.79
N ASP A 75 -17.18 -21.48 6.79
CA ASP A 75 -16.77 -22.83 7.26
C ASP A 75 -15.84 -23.58 6.29
N ASP A 76 -15.20 -22.87 5.35
CA ASP A 76 -14.18 -23.47 4.50
C ASP A 76 -13.01 -24.01 5.35
N ARG A 77 -12.47 -25.16 4.93
CA ARG A 77 -11.40 -25.85 5.66
C ARG A 77 -10.14 -24.98 5.80
N VAL A 78 -9.84 -24.17 4.79
CA VAL A 78 -8.70 -23.25 4.81
C VAL A 78 -8.98 -22.10 5.77
N ALA A 79 -10.17 -21.49 5.73
CA ALA A 79 -10.58 -20.42 6.64
C ALA A 79 -10.59 -20.88 8.11
N LEU A 80 -11.05 -22.11 8.38
CA LEU A 80 -11.02 -22.71 9.72
C LEU A 80 -9.58 -22.91 10.22
N ARG A 81 -8.67 -23.39 9.36
CA ARG A 81 -7.24 -23.53 9.70
C ARG A 81 -6.61 -22.17 10.00
N VAL A 82 -6.85 -21.17 9.15
CA VAL A 82 -6.35 -19.79 9.36
C VAL A 82 -6.83 -19.24 10.70
N ARG A 83 -8.10 -19.45 11.05
CA ARG A 83 -8.67 -19.04 12.35
C ARG A 83 -8.03 -19.75 13.53
N GLN A 84 -7.73 -21.04 13.41
CA GLN A 84 -7.00 -21.80 14.43
C GLN A 84 -5.57 -21.28 14.63
N HIS A 85 -4.91 -20.88 13.54
CA HIS A 85 -3.57 -20.29 13.59
C HIS A 85 -3.55 -18.85 14.12
N LEU A 86 -4.67 -18.13 14.03
CA LEU A 86 -4.76 -16.72 14.37
C LEU A 86 -4.48 -16.41 15.85
N LYS A 87 -4.77 -17.38 16.76
CA LYS A 87 -4.61 -17.28 18.22
C LYS A 87 -5.08 -15.94 18.82
N GLU A 88 -4.18 -14.96 18.94
CA GLU A 88 -4.42 -13.63 19.53
C GLU A 88 -4.58 -12.49 18.51
N ARG A 89 -4.23 -12.71 17.24
CA ARG A 89 -4.32 -11.68 16.21
C ARG A 89 -5.78 -11.49 15.79
N SER A 90 -6.16 -10.25 15.49
CA SER A 90 -7.53 -9.99 15.03
C SER A 90 -7.74 -10.48 13.59
N LEU A 91 -8.88 -11.11 13.35
CA LEU A 91 -9.27 -11.59 12.00
C LEU A 91 -9.44 -10.41 11.04
N PHE A 92 -9.88 -9.28 11.57
CA PHE A 92 -10.00 -8.03 10.83
C PHE A 92 -8.64 -7.50 10.35
N ASP A 93 -7.63 -7.46 11.22
CA ASP A 93 -6.28 -7.05 10.82
C ASP A 93 -5.72 -7.99 9.76
N LEU A 94 -5.97 -9.30 9.87
CA LEU A 94 -5.57 -10.24 8.82
C LEU A 94 -6.25 -9.90 7.48
N ALA A 95 -7.57 -9.64 7.49
CA ALA A 95 -8.32 -9.31 6.29
C ALA A 95 -7.81 -8.03 5.60
N VAL A 96 -7.52 -6.99 6.38
CA VAL A 96 -6.97 -5.72 5.87
C VAL A 96 -5.59 -5.92 5.26
N ASN A 97 -4.70 -6.64 5.94
CA ASN A 97 -3.37 -6.92 5.39
C ASN A 97 -3.42 -7.78 4.12
N LEU A 98 -4.36 -8.74 4.04
CA LEU A 98 -4.56 -9.55 2.83
C LEU A 98 -5.07 -8.71 1.65
N GLU A 99 -6.00 -7.80 1.89
CA GLU A 99 -6.51 -6.86 0.89
C GLU A 99 -5.39 -5.97 0.34
N GLU A 100 -4.61 -5.37 1.25
CA GLU A 100 -3.49 -4.50 0.92
C GLU A 100 -2.45 -5.26 0.08
N TYR A 101 -2.14 -6.51 0.44
CA TYR A 101 -1.18 -7.33 -0.30
C TYR A 101 -1.71 -7.73 -1.68
N TRP A 102 -3.01 -7.89 -1.83
CA TRP A 102 -3.62 -8.19 -3.12
C TRP A 102 -3.53 -6.98 -4.08
N ARG A 103 -3.66 -5.76 -3.56
CA ARG A 103 -3.50 -4.52 -4.34
C ARG A 103 -2.06 -4.22 -4.72
N ILE A 104 -1.13 -4.38 -3.78
CA ILE A 104 0.24 -3.90 -3.94
C ILE A 104 1.12 -4.91 -4.70
N TYR A 105 0.99 -6.20 -4.40
CA TYR A 105 1.92 -7.22 -4.90
C TYR A 105 1.38 -7.98 -6.11
N LYS A 106 2.29 -8.33 -7.03
CA LYS A 106 2.02 -9.24 -8.16
C LYS A 106 1.85 -10.67 -7.66
N ALA A 107 1.17 -11.52 -8.45
CA ALA A 107 0.82 -12.90 -8.09
C ALA A 107 2.01 -13.72 -7.56
N ASP A 108 3.18 -13.52 -8.16
CA ASP A 108 4.46 -14.14 -7.88
C ASP A 108 5.09 -13.69 -6.54
N GLU A 109 4.74 -12.50 -6.05
CA GLU A 109 5.21 -11.95 -4.77
C GLU A 109 4.19 -12.15 -3.62
N ARG A 110 2.91 -12.33 -3.95
CA ARG A 110 1.82 -12.53 -2.97
C ARG A 110 2.06 -13.71 -2.03
N LEU A 111 2.63 -14.81 -2.52
CA LEU A 111 2.95 -16.00 -1.71
C LEU A 111 3.95 -15.68 -0.60
N SER A 112 5.00 -14.93 -0.93
CA SER A 112 6.00 -14.52 0.07
C SER A 112 5.40 -13.54 1.08
N ALA A 113 4.54 -12.62 0.63
CA ALA A 113 3.85 -11.67 1.51
C ALA A 113 2.88 -12.36 2.47
N VAL A 114 2.01 -13.26 1.97
CA VAL A 114 1.07 -14.03 2.79
C VAL A 114 1.80 -14.98 3.73
N ARG A 115 2.89 -15.60 3.28
CA ARG A 115 3.73 -16.42 4.15
C ARG A 115 4.31 -15.60 5.30
N ASN A 116 4.87 -14.43 5.02
CA ASN A 116 5.39 -13.55 6.07
C ASN A 116 4.27 -13.07 7.02
N LEU A 117 3.07 -12.83 6.49
CA LEU A 117 1.89 -12.46 7.27
C LEU A 117 1.55 -13.52 8.31
N LEU A 118 1.47 -14.78 7.87
CA LEU A 118 1.12 -15.93 8.70
C LEU A 118 2.28 -16.31 9.65
N ALA A 119 3.54 -16.17 9.21
CA ALA A 119 4.73 -16.49 9.99
C ALA A 119 5.10 -15.46 11.07
N SER A 120 4.60 -14.22 10.96
CA SER A 120 4.96 -13.11 11.87
C SER A 120 4.69 -13.35 13.37
N ASN A 121 3.91 -14.38 13.73
CA ASN A 121 3.59 -14.73 15.13
C ASN A 121 4.17 -16.09 15.58
N VAL A 122 4.96 -16.77 14.75
CA VAL A 122 5.49 -18.09 15.10
C VAL A 122 6.99 -17.97 15.33
N SER A 123 7.40 -18.22 16.57
CA SER A 123 8.82 -18.40 16.93
C SER A 123 9.42 -19.55 16.13
N ARG A 124 9.99 -19.23 14.96
CA ARG A 124 11.09 -19.92 14.27
C ARG A 124 11.10 -21.46 14.23
N GLU A 125 9.94 -22.08 14.16
CA GLU A 125 9.81 -23.42 13.58
C GLU A 125 8.97 -23.23 12.32
N VAL A 126 9.66 -23.11 11.19
CA VAL A 126 9.05 -23.11 9.87
C VAL A 126 8.53 -24.53 9.67
N ASP A 127 7.31 -24.75 10.14
CA ASP A 127 6.57 -25.97 9.91
C ASP A 127 6.12 -25.97 8.44
N ASP A 128 6.36 -27.06 7.71
CA ASP A 128 5.96 -27.19 6.29
C ASP A 128 4.44 -26.97 6.11
N ASP A 129 3.67 -27.17 7.18
CA ASP A 129 2.24 -26.89 7.28
C ASP A 129 1.87 -25.42 7.00
N PHE A 130 2.77 -24.45 7.24
CA PHE A 130 2.51 -23.03 6.92
C PHE A 130 2.61 -22.72 5.43
N LEU A 131 3.46 -23.45 4.71
CA LEU A 131 3.59 -23.29 3.26
C LEU A 131 2.34 -23.82 2.57
N ASP A 132 1.88 -25.01 2.96
CA ASP A 132 0.62 -25.58 2.48
C ASP A 132 -0.58 -24.67 2.82
N LEU A 133 -0.59 -24.05 4.00
CA LEU A 133 -1.65 -23.12 4.38
C LEU A 133 -1.64 -21.83 3.56
N ALA A 134 -0.47 -21.24 3.32
CA ALA A 134 -0.35 -20.02 2.52
C ALA A 134 -0.75 -20.27 1.05
N ASP A 135 -0.31 -21.39 0.48
CA ASP A 135 -0.64 -21.79 -0.89
C ASP A 135 -2.13 -22.11 -1.05
N SER A 136 -2.72 -22.86 -0.11
CA SER A 136 -4.15 -23.15 -0.12
C SER A 136 -5.01 -21.90 0.09
N LEU A 137 -4.57 -20.96 0.92
CA LEU A 137 -5.26 -19.67 1.10
C LEU A 137 -5.19 -18.83 -0.17
N LEU A 138 -4.04 -18.73 -0.82
CA LEU A 138 -3.92 -18.00 -2.08
C LEU A 138 -4.76 -18.62 -3.19
N ALA A 139 -4.74 -19.95 -3.32
CA ALA A 139 -5.54 -20.65 -4.31
C ALA A 139 -7.05 -20.42 -4.09
N LYS A 140 -7.49 -20.41 -2.83
CA LYS A 140 -8.90 -20.14 -2.49
C LYS A 140 -9.29 -18.68 -2.67
N LEU A 141 -8.43 -17.75 -2.29
CA LEU A 141 -8.69 -16.33 -2.54
C LEU A 141 -8.73 -16.02 -4.04
N ALA A 142 -7.89 -16.67 -4.86
CA ALA A 142 -7.96 -16.54 -6.32
C ALA A 142 -9.21 -17.18 -6.97
N GLU A 143 -9.94 -18.04 -6.23
CA GLU A 143 -11.21 -18.64 -6.67
C GLU A 143 -12.42 -17.78 -6.25
N VAL A 144 -12.31 -17.07 -5.12
CA VAL A 144 -13.38 -16.28 -4.50
C VAL A 144 -13.35 -14.80 -4.94
N LEU A 145 -12.18 -14.29 -5.36
CA LEU A 145 -11.94 -12.90 -5.80
C LEU A 145 -11.83 -12.79 -7.32
#